data_AF-A0A1F8PFN4-F1
#
_entry.id   AF-A0A1F8PFN4-F1
#
_cell.length_a   1.000
_cell.length_b   1.000
_cell.length_c   1.000
_cell.angle_alpha   90.00
_cell.angle_beta   90.00
_cell.angle_gamma   90.00
#
_symmetry.space_group_name_H-M   'P 1'
#
loop_
_entity.id
_entity.type
_entity.pdbx_description
1 polymer ?
#
loop_
_entity_poly.entity_id
_entity_poly.type
_entity_poly.pdbx_seq_one_letter_code
_entity_poly.pdbx_strand_id
1 'polypeptide(L)'
;MPKLIFKYKEVSNSITVKTPQGKKRGGKERNFPIVIDDIQMGRVTIPKEKGGGKDMNPNTLKSIRNQLLLNPQQFAEFVTCSMSSAAYIDAIKQKYPDTFKQ
;
A
#
# COMPACT_ATOMS: atom_id res chain seq x y z
N MET A 1 -8.19 13.83 -14.18
CA MET A 1 -8.38 12.66 -13.30
C MET A 1 -9.13 13.10 -12.06
N PRO A 2 -10.20 12.41 -11.63
CA PRO A 2 -10.90 12.74 -10.40
C PRO A 2 -9.93 12.70 -9.22
N LYS A 3 -10.08 13.64 -8.29
CA LYS A 3 -9.25 13.74 -7.09
C LYS A 3 -9.68 12.62 -6.13
N LEU A 4 -8.84 11.59 -5.99
CA LEU A 4 -9.06 10.53 -4.99
C LEU A 4 -8.90 11.13 -3.59
N ILE A 5 -9.98 11.15 -2.81
CA ILE A 5 -10.01 11.60 -1.43
C ILE A 5 -10.19 10.35 -0.57
N PHE A 6 -9.17 10.03 0.22
CA PHE A 6 -9.20 8.91 1.16
C PHE A 6 -8.82 9.37 2.54
N LYS A 7 -9.49 8.83 3.56
CA LYS A 7 -9.19 9.14 4.96
C LYS A 7 -7.97 8.36 5.42
N TYR A 8 -7.25 8.93 6.38
CA TYR A 8 -6.10 8.28 7.00
C TYR A 8 -6.40 6.86 7.46
N LYS A 9 -7.53 6.67 8.17
CA LYS A 9 -7.93 5.37 8.73
C LYS A 9 -8.16 4.32 7.65
N GLU A 10 -8.75 4.68 6.52
CA GLU A 10 -9.04 3.76 5.41
C GLU A 10 -7.75 3.25 4.79
N VAL A 11 -6.85 4.17 4.42
CA VAL A 11 -5.54 3.83 3.85
C VAL A 11 -4.71 3.02 4.85
N SER A 12 -4.69 3.43 6.11
CA SER A 12 -3.98 2.72 7.17
C SER A 12 -4.45 1.29 7.35
N ASN A 13 -5.76 1.09 7.40
CA ASN A 13 -6.35 -0.23 7.62
C ASN A 13 -6.08 -1.13 6.43
N SER A 14 -6.28 -0.65 5.20
CA SER A 14 -6.04 -1.42 3.99
C SER A 14 -4.58 -1.86 3.87
N ILE A 15 -3.61 -0.98 4.16
CA ILE A 15 -2.19 -1.36 4.22
C ILE A 15 -1.93 -2.40 5.32
N THR A 16 -2.47 -2.20 6.52
CA THR A 16 -2.24 -3.13 7.63
C THR A 16 -2.79 -4.53 7.36
N VAL A 17 -3.93 -4.63 6.66
CA VAL A 17 -4.63 -5.90 6.40
C VAL A 17 -4.10 -6.61 5.15
N LYS A 18 -3.73 -5.88 4.10
CA LYS A 18 -3.52 -6.46 2.77
C LYS A 18 -2.06 -6.58 2.35
N THR A 19 -1.17 -5.79 2.94
CA THR A 19 0.23 -5.82 2.56
C THR A 19 0.88 -7.07 3.17
N PRO A 20 1.50 -7.94 2.37
CA PRO A 20 2.13 -9.15 2.87
C PRO A 20 3.28 -8.77 3.82
N GLN A 21 3.39 -9.52 4.92
CA GLN A 21 4.10 -9.08 6.11
C GLN A 21 5.59 -8.85 5.88
N GLY A 22 6.12 -7.88 6.60
CA GLY A 22 7.43 -8.04 7.23
C GLY A 22 7.56 -7.14 8.45
N LYS A 23 8.64 -7.35 9.20
CA LYS A 23 8.78 -6.85 10.58
C LYS A 23 8.63 -5.32 10.63
N LYS A 24 7.68 -4.85 11.44
CA LYS A 24 7.47 -3.43 11.74
C LYS A 24 8.77 -2.84 12.30
N ARG A 25 9.40 -1.89 11.59
CA ARG A 25 10.47 -1.08 12.18
C ARG A 25 9.88 -0.09 13.17
N GLY A 26 10.39 -0.08 14.41
CA GLY A 26 10.01 0.89 15.44
C GLY A 26 10.49 2.29 15.09
N GLY A 27 9.62 3.31 15.22
CA GLY A 27 9.93 4.70 14.91
C GLY A 27 8.70 5.61 14.88
N LYS A 28 8.88 6.89 14.51
CA LYS A 28 7.79 7.87 14.36
C LYS A 28 6.84 7.52 13.20
N GLU A 29 7.28 6.70 12.25
CA GLU A 29 6.54 6.26 11.06
C GLU A 29 6.32 4.75 11.07
N ARG A 30 5.17 4.30 10.56
CA ARG A 30 4.88 2.87 10.41
C ARG A 30 5.38 2.42 9.05
N ASN A 31 6.42 1.59 9.04
CA ASN A 31 6.97 0.99 7.84
C ASN A 31 6.46 -0.46 7.72
N PHE A 32 5.89 -0.78 6.56
CA PHE A 32 5.44 -2.13 6.20
C PHE A 32 6.26 -2.57 4.98
N PRO A 33 7.24 -3.47 5.15
CA PRO A 33 7.92 -4.06 4.00
C PRO A 33 6.90 -4.87 3.18
N ILE A 34 7.15 -4.97 1.88
CA ILE A 34 6.34 -5.73 0.93
C ILE A 34 7.19 -6.92 0.52
N VAL A 35 6.87 -8.09 1.06
CA VAL A 35 7.57 -9.35 0.77
C VAL A 35 6.62 -10.30 0.05
N ILE A 36 7.00 -10.78 -1.12
CA ILE A 36 6.21 -11.71 -1.93
C ILE A 36 7.14 -12.84 -2.37
N ASP A 37 6.77 -14.10 -2.12
CA ASP A 37 7.59 -15.29 -2.39
C ASP A 37 9.04 -15.14 -1.87
N ASP A 38 9.20 -14.69 -0.62
CA ASP A 38 10.49 -14.38 0.04
C ASP A 38 11.35 -13.28 -0.62
N ILE A 39 10.82 -12.61 -1.65
CA ILE A 39 11.47 -11.47 -2.31
C ILE A 39 10.96 -10.16 -1.72
N GLN A 40 11.88 -9.34 -1.21
CA GLN A 40 11.56 -8.00 -0.71
C GLN A 40 11.40 -7.02 -1.88
N MET A 41 10.15 -6.77 -2.28
CA MET A 41 9.80 -5.87 -3.38
C MET A 41 9.96 -4.38 -3.01
N GLY A 42 9.82 -4.06 -1.72
CA GLY A 42 9.93 -2.68 -1.26
C GLY A 42 9.38 -2.47 0.14
N ARG A 43 8.94 -1.24 0.41
CA ARG A 43 8.26 -0.86 1.66
C ARG A 43 7.23 0.22 1.40
N VAL A 44 6.15 0.20 2.17
CA VAL A 44 5.21 1.31 2.28
C VAL A 44 5.33 1.95 3.66
N THR A 45 5.37 3.27 3.68
CA THR A 45 5.51 4.10 4.88
C THR A 45 4.21 4.86 5.11
N ILE A 46 3.60 4.66 6.27
CA ILE A 46 2.42 5.42 6.69
C ILE A 46 2.90 6.49 7.68
N PRO A 47 2.77 7.80 7.33
CA PRO A 47 3.10 8.86 8.26
C PRO A 47 2.18 8.79 9.48
N LYS A 48 2.63 9.29 10.62
CA LYS A 48 1.81 9.39 11.83
C LYS A 48 1.00 10.68 11.77
N GLU A 49 -0.30 10.58 11.53
CA GLU A 49 -1.19 11.74 11.59
C GLU A 49 -1.91 11.84 12.93
N LYS A 50 -2.00 13.06 13.47
CA LYS A 50 -2.81 13.38 14.66
C LYS A 50 -4.28 13.54 14.22
N GLY A 51 -5.02 12.43 14.19
CA GLY A 51 -6.46 12.39 13.93
C GLY A 51 -6.82 11.51 12.73
N GLY A 52 -7.31 10.29 12.98
CA GLY A 52 -7.56 9.28 11.94
C GLY A 52 -8.77 9.54 11.03
N GLY A 53 -9.58 10.56 11.31
CA GLY A 53 -10.78 10.92 10.53
C GLY A 53 -10.55 11.95 9.42
N LYS A 54 -9.32 12.48 9.28
CA LYS A 54 -8.98 13.50 8.29
C LYS A 54 -8.64 12.87 6.93
N ASP A 55 -8.89 13.66 5.89
CA ASP A 55 -8.46 13.35 4.53
C ASP A 55 -6.94 13.39 4.46
N MET A 56 -6.35 12.37 3.84
CA MET A 56 -4.92 12.32 3.64
C MET A 56 -4.50 13.28 2.54
N ASN A 57 -3.34 13.93 2.71
CA ASN A 57 -2.78 14.83 1.69
C ASN A 57 -2.63 14.07 0.34
N PRO A 58 -3.09 14.64 -0.80
CA PRO A 58 -2.95 14.02 -2.11
C PRO A 58 -1.51 13.62 -2.49
N ASN A 59 -0.51 14.39 -2.06
CA ASN A 59 0.90 14.06 -2.30
C ASN A 59 1.34 12.83 -1.48
N THR A 60 0.83 12.68 -0.26
CA THR A 60 1.03 11.49 0.55
C THR A 60 0.37 10.27 -0.09
N LEU A 61 -0.88 10.41 -0.57
CA LEU A 61 -1.58 9.35 -1.29
C LEU A 61 -0.80 8.91 -2.54
N LYS A 62 -0.27 9.86 -3.32
CA LYS A 62 0.59 9.59 -4.48
C LYS A 62 1.85 8.82 -4.08
N SER A 63 2.51 9.23 -2.99
CA SER A 63 3.70 8.55 -2.46
C SER A 63 3.39 7.12 -2.02
N ILE A 64 2.34 6.91 -1.24
CA ILE A 64 1.90 5.59 -0.77
C ILE A 64 1.56 4.67 -1.94
N ARG A 65 0.78 5.16 -2.91
CA ARG A 65 0.45 4.42 -4.13
C ARG A 65 1.71 3.91 -4.83
N ASN A 66 2.68 4.81 -5.04
CA ASN A 66 3.92 4.46 -5.72
C ASN A 66 4.71 3.40 -4.93
N GLN A 67 4.75 3.52 -3.59
CA GLN A 67 5.39 2.54 -2.71
C GLN A 67 4.70 1.17 -2.71
N LEU A 68 3.37 1.15 -2.84
CA LEU A 68 2.58 -0.09 -3.01
C LEU A 68 2.73 -0.70 -4.41
N LEU A 69 3.43 -0.02 -5.33
CA LEU A 69 3.64 -0.42 -6.72
C LEU A 69 2.36 -0.47 -7.56
N LEU A 70 1.30 0.24 -7.16
CA LEU A 70 -0.01 0.25 -7.80
C LEU A 70 -0.20 1.44 -8.75
N ASN A 71 -1.06 1.26 -9.74
CA ASN A 71 -1.57 2.38 -10.54
C ASN A 71 -2.73 3.11 -9.80
N PRO A 72 -3.25 4.24 -10.30
CA PRO A 72 -4.33 4.98 -9.63
C PRO A 72 -5.61 4.17 -9.39
N GLN A 73 -6.02 3.36 -10.37
CA GLN A 73 -7.23 2.56 -10.32
C GLN A 73 -7.10 1.42 -9.31
N GLN A 74 -6.02 0.66 -9.40
CA GLN A 74 -5.67 -0.40 -8.46
C GLN A 74 -5.55 0.12 -7.03
N PHE A 75 -5.00 1.32 -6.85
CA PHE A 75 -4.90 1.94 -5.53
C PHE A 75 -6.27 2.31 -4.96
N ALA A 76 -7.18 2.79 -5.79
CA ALA A 76 -8.55 3.04 -5.35
C ALA A 76 -9.21 1.73 -4.89
N GLU A 77 -9.15 0.68 -5.70
CA GLU A 77 -9.67 -0.66 -5.36
C GLU A 77 -9.02 -1.27 -4.10
N PHE A 78 -7.72 -1.02 -3.93
CA PHE A 78 -6.96 -1.41 -2.74
C PHE A 78 -7.48 -0.72 -1.48
N VAL A 79 -7.77 0.58 -1.54
CA VAL A 79 -8.26 1.33 -0.37
C VAL A 79 -9.75 1.08 -0.11
N THR A 80 -10.60 1.00 -1.14
CA THR A 80 -12.07 0.84 -1.01
C THR A 80 -12.55 -0.58 -0.74
N CYS A 81 -11.64 -1.50 -0.37
CA CYS A 81 -11.95 -2.90 -0.05
C CYS A 81 -12.39 -3.80 -1.22
N SER A 82 -12.30 -3.36 -2.47
CA SER A 82 -12.60 -4.21 -3.64
C SER A 82 -11.48 -5.20 -3.98
N MET A 83 -10.24 -4.88 -3.62
CA MET A 83 -9.07 -5.75 -3.86
C MET A 83 -8.70 -6.52 -2.59
N SER A 84 -8.60 -7.85 -2.69
CA SER A 84 -8.09 -8.73 -1.62
C SER A 84 -6.56 -8.70 -1.57
N SER A 85 -5.97 -9.23 -0.48
CA SER A 85 -4.50 -9.37 -0.37
C SER A 85 -3.93 -10.27 -1.48
N ALA A 86 -4.65 -11.33 -1.86
CA ALA A 86 -4.25 -12.21 -2.97
C ALA A 86 -4.27 -11.47 -4.31
N ALA A 87 -5.36 -10.75 -4.61
CA ALA A 87 -5.47 -9.96 -5.83
C ALA A 87 -4.39 -8.85 -5.92
N TYR A 88 -4.00 -8.27 -4.78
CA TYR A 88 -2.89 -7.33 -4.70
C TYR A 88 -1.55 -7.99 -5.07
N ILE A 89 -1.27 -9.18 -4.52
CA ILE A 89 -0.05 -9.95 -4.84
C ILE A 89 -0.03 -10.31 -6.33
N ASP A 90 -1.13 -10.81 -6.88
CA ASP A 90 -1.25 -11.16 -8.29
C ASP A 90 -1.00 -9.95 -9.20
N ALA A 91 -1.55 -8.79 -8.85
CA ALA A 91 -1.31 -7.54 -9.59
C ALA A 91 0.17 -7.15 -9.60
N ILE A 92 0.91 -7.40 -8.51
CA ILE A 92 2.36 -7.16 -8.46
C ILE A 92 3.11 -8.19 -9.31
N LYS A 93 2.79 -9.49 -9.19
CA LYS A 93 3.43 -10.55 -9.98
C LYS A 93 3.26 -10.35 -11.48
N GLN A 94 2.06 -9.95 -11.91
CA GLN A 94 1.79 -9.62 -13.32
C GLN A 94 2.58 -8.40 -13.82
N LYS A 95 2.82 -7.43 -12.93
CA LYS A 95 3.56 -6.20 -13.29
C LYS A 95 5.07 -6.41 -13.32
N TYR A 96 5.60 -7.33 -12.52
CA TYR A 96 7.02 -7.64 -12.43
C TYR A 96 7.29 -9.14 -12.61
N PRO A 97 6.91 -9.74 -13.75
CA PRO A 97 6.97 -11.19 -13.93
C PRO A 97 8.40 -11.72 -13.85
N ASP A 98 9.39 -10.95 -14.32
CA ASP A 98 10.79 -11.38 -14.34
C ASP A 98 11.42 -11.44 -12.94
N THR A 99 10.85 -10.75 -11.96
CA THR A 99 11.31 -10.83 -10.56
C THR A 99 11.01 -12.20 -9.94
N PHE A 100 9.97 -12.91 -10.41
CA PHE A 100 9.48 -14.16 -9.82
C PHE A 100 9.80 -15.41 -10.65
N LYS A 101 10.45 -15.25 -11.82
CA LYS A 101 10.98 -16.36 -12.60
C LYS A 101 12.34 -16.76 -12.02
N GLN A 102 12.34 -17.61 -11.00
CA GLN A 102 13.53 -18.38 -10.60
C GLN A 102 13.54 -19.73 -11.32
#